data_AF-A0AAD4BNP9-F1
#
_entry.id   AF-A0AAD4BNP9-F1
#
_cell.length_a   1.000
_cell.length_b   1.000
_cell.length_c   1.000
_cell.angle_alpha   90.00
_cell.angle_beta   90.00
_cell.angle_gamma   90.00
#
_symmetry.space_group_name_H-M   'P 1'
#
loop_
_entity.id
_entity.type
_entity.pdbx_description
1 polymer ?
#
loop_
_entity_poly.entity_id
_entity_poly.type
_entity_poly.pdbx_seq_one_letter_code
_entity_poly.pdbx_strand_id
1 'polypeptide(L)'
;MAPFLFIVESSLPISARIFLTATAVSTSGISTALVGWCGSPYVVDLRPLTQTENGGVEGIEMTTLTLTLKKLTTRVYDADFLVETSRPFAKWELPLEIQLPPPEEDAMTAGKAGAPGEEETVAETLNDRGEVIGQWIVKWGEGGTGSCRGTGKVSRYFNVHEELL
;
A
#
# COMPACT_ATOMS: atom_id res chain seq x y z
N MET A 1 -6.87 -16.75 -26.29
CA MET A 1 -6.11 -17.11 -27.52
C MET A 1 -5.12 -18.25 -27.29
N ALA A 2 -4.28 -18.23 -26.23
CA ALA A 2 -3.28 -19.28 -25.99
C ALA A 2 -3.82 -20.75 -25.97
N PRO A 3 -5.04 -21.06 -25.49
CA PRO A 3 -5.57 -22.42 -25.53
C PRO A 3 -5.86 -22.93 -26.96
N PHE A 4 -6.14 -22.03 -27.90
CA PHE A 4 -6.45 -22.39 -29.29
C PHE A 4 -5.21 -22.85 -30.07
N LEU A 5 -3.99 -22.49 -29.62
CA LEU A 5 -2.74 -22.93 -30.26
C LEU A 5 -2.46 -24.43 -30.09
N PHE A 6 -3.09 -25.09 -29.13
CA PHE A 6 -3.01 -26.54 -28.97
C PHE A 6 -4.07 -27.30 -29.76
N ILE A 7 -5.18 -26.63 -30.13
CA ILE A 7 -6.33 -27.22 -30.84
C ILE A 7 -6.19 -27.05 -32.36
N VAL A 8 -5.50 -26.00 -32.83
CA VAL A 8 -5.23 -25.83 -34.26
C VAL A 8 -4.25 -26.92 -34.73
N GLU A 9 -4.66 -27.72 -35.71
CA GLU A 9 -3.80 -28.62 -36.48
C GLU A 9 -2.76 -27.80 -37.26
N SER A 10 -1.70 -27.40 -36.58
CA SER A 10 -0.54 -26.78 -37.18
C SER A 10 0.52 -27.84 -37.43
N SER A 11 1.16 -27.85 -38.59
CA SER A 11 2.28 -28.74 -38.92
C SER A 11 3.56 -28.48 -38.10
N LEU A 12 3.47 -27.68 -37.03
CA LEU A 12 4.58 -27.31 -36.16
C LEU A 12 4.95 -28.43 -35.18
N PRO A 13 6.26 -28.69 -35.00
CA PRO A 13 6.78 -29.56 -33.95
C PRO A 13 6.29 -29.14 -32.56
N ILE A 14 6.10 -30.10 -31.66
CA ILE A 14 5.60 -29.88 -30.30
C ILE A 14 6.44 -28.82 -29.54
N SER A 15 7.76 -28.80 -29.75
CA SER A 15 8.65 -27.81 -29.14
C SER A 15 8.32 -26.37 -29.55
N ALA A 16 7.98 -26.14 -30.82
CA ALA A 16 7.57 -24.82 -31.31
C ALA A 16 6.22 -24.39 -30.72
N ARG A 17 5.27 -25.33 -30.54
CA ARG A 17 3.98 -25.05 -29.89
C ARG A 17 4.14 -24.67 -28.42
N ILE A 18 5.02 -25.38 -27.69
CA ILE A 18 5.35 -25.05 -26.29
C ILE A 18 5.95 -23.65 -26.22
N PHE A 19 6.93 -23.34 -27.07
CA PHE A 19 7.58 -22.03 -27.07
C PHE A 19 6.58 -20.89 -27.36
N LEU A 20 5.76 -21.02 -28.41
CA LEU A 20 4.75 -20.02 -28.76
C LEU A 20 3.71 -19.82 -27.65
N THR A 21 3.25 -20.91 -27.05
CA THR A 21 2.31 -20.84 -25.93
C THR A 21 2.95 -20.14 -24.73
N ALA A 22 4.19 -20.51 -24.39
CA ALA A 22 4.93 -19.89 -23.29
C ALA A 22 5.07 -18.38 -23.53
N THR A 23 5.51 -17.95 -24.72
CA THR A 23 5.62 -16.53 -25.06
C THR A 23 4.28 -15.80 -24.92
N ALA A 24 3.18 -16.38 -25.42
CA ALA A 24 1.86 -15.77 -25.35
C ALA A 24 1.35 -15.64 -23.90
N VAL A 25 1.58 -16.65 -23.06
CA VAL A 25 1.19 -16.63 -21.64
C VAL A 25 2.07 -15.65 -20.87
N SER A 26 3.38 -15.66 -21.10
CA SER A 26 4.33 -14.76 -20.44
C SER A 26 4.04 -13.29 -20.75
N THR A 27 3.84 -12.94 -22.02
CA THR A 27 3.52 -11.55 -22.43
C THR A 27 2.23 -11.06 -21.78
N SER A 28 1.19 -11.90 -21.77
CA SER A 28 -0.09 -11.59 -21.12
C SER A 28 0.05 -11.42 -19.60
N GLY A 29 0.81 -12.31 -18.96
CA GLY A 29 1.06 -12.28 -17.52
C GLY A 29 1.86 -11.05 -17.08
N ILE A 30 2.94 -10.72 -17.79
CA ILE A 30 3.78 -9.55 -17.52
C ILE A 30 2.97 -8.26 -17.68
N SER A 31 2.20 -8.14 -18.76
CA SER A 31 1.36 -6.95 -18.99
C SER A 31 0.32 -6.77 -17.88
N THR A 32 -0.34 -7.86 -17.47
CA THR A 32 -1.34 -7.82 -16.41
C THR A 32 -0.73 -7.48 -15.05
N ALA A 33 0.45 -8.02 -14.75
CA ALA A 33 1.19 -7.71 -13.52
C ALA A 33 1.61 -6.24 -13.47
N LEU A 34 2.06 -5.67 -14.61
CA LEU A 34 2.46 -4.27 -14.69
C LEU A 34 1.26 -3.33 -14.46
N VAL A 35 0.11 -3.61 -15.08
CA VAL A 35 -1.13 -2.86 -14.80
C VAL A 35 -1.52 -2.97 -13.33
N GLY A 36 -1.43 -4.19 -12.77
CA GLY A 36 -1.69 -4.40 -11.34
C GLY A 36 -0.75 -3.59 -10.44
N TRP A 37 0.53 -3.50 -10.80
CA TRP A 37 1.53 -2.72 -10.04
C TRP A 37 1.33 -1.21 -10.16
N CYS A 38 0.96 -0.70 -11.34
CA CYS A 38 0.65 0.71 -11.56
C CYS A 38 -0.67 1.12 -10.90
N GLY A 39 -1.68 0.25 -10.92
CA GLY A 39 -3.02 0.54 -10.40
C GLY A 39 -3.22 0.23 -8.91
N SER A 40 -2.40 -0.64 -8.30
CA SER A 40 -2.54 -1.00 -6.89
C SER A 40 -2.54 0.16 -5.88
N PRO A 41 -1.81 1.28 -6.07
CA PRO A 41 -1.85 2.38 -5.12
C PRO A 41 -3.08 3.29 -5.30
N TYR A 42 -3.89 3.12 -6.36
CA TYR A 42 -4.98 4.05 -6.66
C TYR A 42 -6.04 4.06 -5.56
N VAL A 43 -6.20 5.21 -4.92
CA VAL A 43 -7.20 5.43 -3.88
C VAL A 43 -8.52 5.79 -4.55
N VAL A 44 -9.52 4.94 -4.35
CA VAL A 44 -10.87 5.13 -4.91
C VAL A 44 -11.80 5.88 -3.97
N ASP A 45 -11.47 5.90 -2.68
CA ASP A 45 -12.24 6.57 -1.64
C ASP A 45 -11.29 7.00 -0.53
N LEU A 46 -11.40 8.25 -0.10
CA LEU A 46 -10.60 8.85 0.96
C LEU A 46 -11.55 9.51 1.95
N ARG A 47 -11.39 9.15 3.23
CA ARG A 47 -12.24 9.63 4.31
C ARG A 47 -11.39 10.03 5.51
N PRO A 48 -11.59 11.21 6.10
CA PRO A 48 -10.96 11.53 7.37
C PRO A 48 -11.52 10.62 8.48
N LEU A 49 -10.65 10.11 9.34
CA LEU A 49 -11.05 9.44 10.57
C LEU A 49 -11.37 10.51 11.61
N THR A 50 -12.65 10.59 12.00
CA THR A 50 -13.12 11.62 12.93
C THR A 50 -12.45 11.45 14.28
N GLN A 51 -12.05 12.54 14.94
CA GLN A 51 -11.38 12.54 16.24
C GLN A 51 -12.08 11.69 17.31
N THR A 52 -13.41 11.55 17.25
CA THR A 52 -14.20 10.68 18.14
C THR A 52 -13.96 9.18 17.94
N GLU A 53 -13.62 8.76 16.73
CA GLU A 53 -13.35 7.35 16.38
C GLU A 53 -11.86 7.00 16.58
N ASN A 54 -10.99 8.00 16.66
CA ASN A 54 -9.53 7.86 16.63
C ASN A 54 -8.81 8.46 17.85
N GLY A 55 -9.46 8.46 19.02
CA GLY A 55 -8.83 8.87 20.28
C GLY A 55 -8.36 10.33 20.35
N GLY A 56 -8.89 11.22 19.49
CA GLY A 56 -8.56 12.64 19.44
C GLY A 56 -7.54 13.06 18.37
N VAL A 57 -6.94 12.11 17.63
CA VAL A 57 -5.95 12.39 16.58
C VAL A 57 -6.61 12.36 15.20
N GLU A 58 -6.20 13.25 14.31
CA GLU A 58 -6.65 13.25 12.92
C GLU A 58 -5.99 12.11 12.14
N GLY A 59 -6.79 11.14 11.73
CA GLY A 59 -6.36 10.03 10.90
C GLY A 59 -7.02 10.08 9.51
N ILE A 60 -6.58 9.21 8.61
CA ILE A 60 -7.14 9.08 7.26
C ILE A 60 -7.41 7.61 6.95
N GLU A 61 -8.57 7.34 6.37
CA GLU A 61 -8.93 6.06 5.80
C GLU A 61 -8.89 6.15 4.27
N MET A 62 -8.16 5.24 3.64
CA MET A 62 -7.99 5.17 2.19
C MET A 62 -8.40 3.79 1.69
N THR A 63 -9.26 3.74 0.68
CA THR A 63 -9.65 2.48 0.04
C THR A 63 -8.94 2.32 -1.31
N THR A 64 -8.30 1.17 -1.52
CA THR A 64 -7.71 0.76 -2.80
C THR A 64 -8.37 -0.53 -3.30
N LEU A 65 -8.11 -0.89 -4.56
CA LEU A 65 -8.62 -2.11 -5.17
C LEU A 65 -7.47 -3.04 -5.57
N THR A 66 -7.64 -4.35 -5.33
CA THR A 66 -6.77 -5.36 -5.94
C THR A 66 -7.01 -5.43 -7.45
N LEU A 67 -6.12 -6.11 -8.17
CA LEU A 67 -6.31 -6.42 -9.60
C LEU A 67 -7.66 -7.11 -9.89
N THR A 68 -8.17 -7.88 -8.92
CA THR A 68 -9.47 -8.56 -8.99
C THR A 68 -10.63 -7.72 -8.43
N LEU A 69 -10.43 -6.41 -8.28
CA LEU A 69 -11.40 -5.43 -7.77
C LEU A 69 -11.90 -5.70 -6.35
N LYS A 70 -11.11 -6.40 -5.53
CA LYS A 70 -11.42 -6.54 -4.10
C LYS A 70 -10.97 -5.31 -3.36
N LYS A 71 -11.84 -4.79 -2.48
CA LYS A 71 -11.54 -3.63 -1.64
C LYS A 71 -10.48 -3.97 -0.60
N LEU A 72 -9.56 -3.04 -0.41
CA LEU A 72 -8.62 -2.99 0.70
C LEU A 72 -8.73 -1.62 1.32
N THR A 73 -9.02 -1.57 2.62
CA THR A 73 -9.18 -0.30 3.34
C THR A 73 -7.98 -0.13 4.25
N THR A 74 -7.19 0.92 4.05
CA THR A 74 -6.05 1.24 4.92
C THR A 74 -6.42 2.40 5.81
N ARG A 75 -6.32 2.20 7.12
CA ARG A 75 -6.47 3.25 8.13
C ARG A 75 -5.10 3.69 8.59
N VAL A 76 -4.83 4.98 8.50
CA VAL A 76 -3.64 5.61 9.05
C VAL A 76 -4.11 6.46 10.22
N TYR A 77 -3.65 6.14 11.42
CA TYR A 77 -4.16 6.76 12.65
C TYR A 77 -3.62 8.16 12.88
N ASP A 78 -2.46 8.49 12.30
CA ASP A 78 -1.92 9.84 12.31
C ASP A 78 -1.41 10.18 10.91
N ALA A 79 -2.03 11.19 10.29
CA ALA A 79 -1.73 11.60 8.93
C ALA A 79 -0.27 12.07 8.74
N ASP A 80 0.42 12.48 9.82
CA ASP A 80 1.83 12.90 9.76
C ASP A 80 2.79 11.76 9.39
N PHE A 81 2.34 10.50 9.47
CA PHE A 81 3.12 9.34 9.00
C PHE A 81 3.09 9.16 7.47
N LEU A 82 2.27 9.94 6.75
CA LEU A 82 2.25 9.94 5.29
C LEU A 82 3.23 10.99 4.76
N VAL A 83 4.19 10.54 3.96
CA VAL A 83 5.15 11.43 3.29
C VAL A 83 4.98 11.39 1.78
N GLU A 84 5.44 12.43 1.09
CA GLU A 84 5.51 12.41 -0.37
C GLU A 84 6.48 11.32 -0.85
N THR A 85 6.09 10.59 -1.90
CA THR A 85 6.90 9.49 -2.46
C THR A 85 7.53 9.87 -3.80
N SER A 86 8.69 9.30 -4.09
CA SER A 86 9.30 9.35 -5.43
C SER A 86 8.78 8.24 -6.36
N ARG A 87 7.94 7.32 -5.87
CA ARG A 87 7.42 6.20 -6.66
C ARG A 87 6.44 6.72 -7.73
N PRO A 88 6.62 6.38 -9.02
CA PRO A 88 5.63 6.70 -10.05
C PRO A 88 4.25 6.12 -9.71
N PHE A 89 3.20 6.86 -10.07
CA PHE A 89 1.81 6.49 -9.80
C PHE A 89 1.49 6.36 -8.31
N ALA A 90 2.19 7.09 -7.43
CA ALA A 90 1.81 7.27 -6.04
C ALA A 90 2.15 8.71 -5.63
N LYS A 91 1.32 9.27 -4.74
CA LYS A 91 1.51 10.61 -4.17
C LYS A 91 2.09 10.51 -2.76
N TRP A 92 1.55 9.58 -1.97
CA TRP A 92 1.97 9.35 -0.60
C TRP A 92 2.55 7.96 -0.40
N GLU A 93 3.45 7.84 0.57
CA GLU A 93 3.91 6.56 1.09
C GLU A 93 3.97 6.55 2.61
N LEU A 94 3.89 5.35 3.16
CA LEU A 94 4.35 5.06 4.52
C LEU A 94 5.87 4.84 4.46
N PRO A 95 6.69 5.71 5.08
CA PRO A 95 8.13 5.64 4.96
C PRO A 95 8.71 4.50 5.80
N LEU A 96 9.91 4.03 5.44
CA LEU A 96 10.65 3.02 6.21
C LEU A 96 11.36 3.60 7.43
N GLU A 97 11.63 4.90 7.40
CA GLU A 97 12.22 5.65 8.50
C GLU A 97 11.44 6.96 8.62
N ILE A 98 11.07 7.31 9.84
CA ILE A 98 10.41 8.57 10.15
C ILE A 98 11.24 9.33 11.17
N GLN A 99 11.29 10.64 11.01
CA GLN A 99 11.82 11.55 12.01
C GLN A 99 10.70 12.51 12.36
N LEU A 100 10.15 12.37 13.57
CA LEU A 100 9.28 13.41 14.10
C LEU A 100 10.15 14.53 14.68
N PRO A 101 9.78 15.81 14.49
CA PRO A 101 10.52 16.93 15.06
C PRO A 101 10.54 16.79 16.59
N PRO A 102 11.67 17.11 17.23
CA PRO A 102 11.81 16.94 18.67
C PRO A 102 10.80 17.82 19.44
N PRO A 103 10.40 17.40 20.65
CA PRO A 103 9.38 18.08 21.47
C PRO A 103 9.67 19.55 21.79
N GLU A 104 10.90 20.02 21.58
CA GLU A 104 11.34 21.39 21.83
C GLU A 104 10.94 22.37 20.72
N GLU A 105 10.73 21.88 19.49
CA GLU A 105 10.44 22.72 18.32
C GLU A 105 8.94 22.89 18.07
N ASP A 106 8.11 21.92 18.48
CA ASP A 106 6.65 22.01 18.33
C ASP A 106 5.90 21.28 19.47
N ALA A 107 5.12 22.03 20.24
CA ALA A 107 4.39 21.49 21.40
C ALA A 107 3.29 20.49 21.02
N MET A 108 2.85 20.50 19.75
CA MET A 108 1.85 19.56 19.21
C MET A 108 2.45 18.20 18.82
N THR A 109 3.73 18.13 18.45
CA THR A 109 4.41 16.87 18.08
C THR A 109 5.11 16.21 19.27
N ALA A 110 5.31 16.95 20.36
CA ALA A 110 5.99 16.50 21.57
C ALA A 110 5.41 15.23 22.25
N GLY A 111 4.15 14.90 21.98
CA GLY A 111 3.46 13.70 22.48
C GLY A 111 3.20 12.61 21.44
N LYS A 112 3.64 12.79 20.18
CA LYS A 112 3.39 11.85 19.08
C LYS A 112 4.45 10.76 18.96
N ALA A 113 5.69 11.04 19.38
CA ALA A 113 6.74 10.03 19.42
C ALA A 113 6.58 9.16 20.69
N GLY A 114 6.52 7.83 20.50
CA GLY A 114 6.52 6.87 21.60
C GLY A 114 7.85 6.80 22.34
N ALA A 115 7.88 6.03 23.43
CA ALA A 115 9.11 5.86 24.21
C ALA A 115 10.17 5.09 23.41
N PRO A 116 11.48 5.35 23.59
CA PRO A 116 12.52 4.60 22.91
C PRO A 116 12.40 3.09 23.16
N GLY A 117 12.33 2.30 22.09
CA GLY A 117 12.13 0.85 22.11
C GLY A 117 10.68 0.39 22.05
N GLU A 118 9.71 1.30 22.14
CA GLU A 118 8.28 1.01 21.98
C GLU A 118 7.93 0.70 20.51
N GLU A 119 7.03 -0.26 20.30
CA GLU A 119 6.46 -0.56 18.99
C GLU A 119 5.00 -0.11 18.97
N GLU A 120 4.64 0.66 17.95
CA GLU A 120 3.31 1.23 17.78
C GLU A 120 2.79 0.93 16.37
N THR A 121 1.49 0.61 16.27
CA THR A 121 0.84 0.40 14.98
C THR A 121 0.25 1.71 14.49
N VAL A 122 0.84 2.28 13.45
CA VAL A 122 0.45 3.60 12.91
C VAL A 122 -0.52 3.49 11.75
N ALA A 123 -0.56 2.33 11.09
CA ALA A 123 -1.55 2.05 10.06
C ALA A 123 -1.94 0.58 10.02
N GLU A 124 -3.17 0.31 9.59
CA GLU A 124 -3.69 -1.04 9.39
C GLU A 124 -4.36 -1.16 8.03
N THR A 125 -4.19 -2.30 7.37
CA THR A 125 -4.88 -2.66 6.14
C THR A 125 -5.92 -3.73 6.44
N LEU A 126 -7.17 -3.44 6.11
CA LEU A 126 -8.34 -4.29 6.30
C LEU A 126 -8.81 -4.84 4.95
N ASN A 127 -9.37 -6.05 4.98
CA ASN A 127 -10.05 -6.62 3.82
C ASN A 127 -11.51 -6.11 3.70
N ASP A 128 -12.22 -6.62 2.70
CA ASP A 128 -13.64 -6.31 2.43
C ASP A 128 -14.62 -6.73 3.54
N ARG A 129 -14.17 -7.57 4.49
CA ARG A 129 -14.92 -7.98 5.67
C ARG A 129 -14.59 -7.16 6.92
N GLY A 130 -13.64 -6.22 6.82
CA GLY A 130 -13.13 -5.47 7.97
C GLY A 130 -12.16 -6.27 8.85
N GLU A 131 -11.59 -7.37 8.35
CA GLU A 131 -10.54 -8.10 9.06
C GLU A 131 -9.18 -7.47 8.75
N VAL A 132 -8.35 -7.23 9.77
CA VAL A 132 -6.98 -6.71 9.60
C VAL A 132 -6.13 -7.80 8.95
N ILE A 133 -5.57 -7.50 7.77
CA ILE A 133 -4.70 -8.40 7.00
C ILE A 133 -3.25 -7.91 6.94
N GLY A 134 -2.99 -6.68 7.36
CA GLY A 134 -1.65 -6.11 7.45
C GLY A 134 -1.59 -4.93 8.41
N GLN A 135 -0.43 -4.71 8.99
CA GLN A 135 -0.15 -3.63 9.93
C GLN A 135 1.18 -2.97 9.58
N TRP A 136 1.22 -1.65 9.69
CA TRP A 136 2.43 -0.84 9.60
C TRP A 136 2.83 -0.42 11.00
N ILE A 137 4.00 -0.88 11.43
CA ILE A 137 4.48 -0.75 12.79
C ILE A 137 5.71 0.14 12.77
N VAL A 138 5.72 1.16 13.63
CA VAL A 138 6.92 1.97 13.91
C VAL A 138 7.56 1.43 15.19
N LYS A 139 8.88 1.31 15.17
CA LYS A 139 9.69 1.08 16.35
C LYS A 139 10.45 2.36 16.68
N TRP A 140 10.14 2.95 17.81
CA TRP A 140 10.71 4.22 18.23
C TRP A 140 12.16 4.05 18.72
N GLY A 141 13.03 4.96 18.31
CA GLY A 141 14.40 5.12 18.75
C GLY A 141 14.56 6.36 19.63
N GLU A 142 15.81 6.76 19.86
CA GLU A 142 16.09 7.99 20.59
C GLU A 142 15.84 9.22 19.71
N GLY A 143 15.42 10.33 20.32
CA GLY A 143 15.25 11.61 19.64
C GLY A 143 14.14 11.65 18.59
N GLY A 144 13.09 10.85 18.73
CA GLY A 144 11.94 10.85 17.80
C GLY A 144 12.20 10.18 16.44
N THR A 145 13.33 9.46 16.31
CA THR A 145 13.58 8.55 15.18
C THR A 145 12.65 7.34 15.29
N GLY A 146 12.07 6.89 14.18
CA GLY A 146 11.25 5.69 14.13
C GLY A 146 11.63 4.81 12.94
N SER A 147 11.87 3.53 13.18
CA SER A 147 12.08 2.54 12.12
C SER A 147 10.77 1.81 11.84
N CYS A 148 10.27 1.92 10.61
CA CYS A 148 8.98 1.42 10.21
C CYS A 148 9.08 0.07 9.48
N ARG A 149 8.14 -0.82 9.74
CA ARG A 149 8.03 -2.12 9.08
C ARG A 149 6.59 -2.53 8.84
N GLY A 150 6.33 -3.13 7.68
CA GLY A 150 5.06 -3.78 7.38
C GLY A 150 5.04 -5.23 7.82
N THR A 151 3.95 -5.66 8.46
CA THR A 151 3.67 -7.07 8.77
C THR A 151 2.38 -7.49 8.07
N GLY A 152 2.37 -8.65 7.40
CA GLY A 152 1.22 -9.12 6.63
C GLY A 152 1.08 -8.43 5.26
N LYS A 153 -0.16 -8.24 4.80
CA LYS A 153 -0.46 -7.60 3.51
C LYS A 153 -0.78 -6.13 3.72
N VAL A 154 0.24 -5.28 3.59
CA VAL A 154 0.14 -3.83 3.79
C VAL A 154 0.11 -3.09 2.45
N SER A 155 -0.73 -2.05 2.36
CA SER A 155 -0.60 -1.04 1.32
C SER A 155 0.38 0.04 1.80
N ARG A 156 1.53 0.17 1.13
CA ARG A 156 2.54 1.19 1.48
C ARG A 156 2.37 2.49 0.69
N TYR A 157 1.92 2.40 -0.56
CA TYR A 157 1.88 3.51 -1.49
C TYR A 157 0.44 3.86 -1.84
N PHE A 158 0.16 5.15 -1.95
CA PHE A 158 -1.18 5.67 -2.19
C PHE A 158 -1.13 6.75 -3.27
N ASN A 159 -1.93 6.58 -4.31
CA ASN A 159 -2.15 7.58 -5.34
C ASN A 159 -3.49 8.25 -5.08
N VAL A 160 -3.43 9.45 -4.52
CA VAL A 160 -4.60 10.24 -4.14
C VAL A 160 -4.80 11.33 -5.17
N HIS A 161 -5.98 11.33 -5.79
CA HIS A 161 -6.41 12.39 -6.68
C HIS A 161 -6.82 13.64 -5.89
N GLU A 162 -6.58 14.81 -6.45
CA GLU A 162 -6.89 16.10 -5.80
C GLU A 162 -8.39 16.30 -5.53
N GLU A 163 -9.27 15.67 -6.31
CA GLU A 163 -10.72 15.74 -6.10
C GLU A 163 -11.20 15.00 -4.82
N LEU A 164 -10.33 14.18 -4.21
CA LEU A 164 -10.61 13.47 -2.96
C LEU A 164 -10.07 14.18 -1.71
N LEU A 165 -9.36 15.31 -1.89
CA LEU A 165 -8.84 16.16 -0.80
C LEU A 165 -9.84 17.28 -0.48
#